data_AF-A0A803SVX5-F1
#
_entry.id   AF-A0A803SVX5-F1
#
_cell.length_a   1.000
_cell.length_b   1.000
_cell.length_c   1.000
_cell.angle_alpha   90.00
_cell.angle_beta   90.00
_cell.angle_gamma   90.00
#
_symmetry.space_group_name_H-M   'P 1'
#
loop_
_entity.id
_entity.type
_entity.pdbx_description
1 polymer ?
#
loop_
_entity_poly.entity_id
_entity_poly.type
_entity_poly.pdbx_seq_one_letter_code
_entity_poly.pdbx_strand_id
1 'polypeptide(L)'
;MDLSSGIQKVSISQQPSGRGAPCLRCRGMCTGFEPHFWRKICKSCKCSQEEHSLSSDAEDDRKIGRLLSDSKYSSLTARVKGGDGARIYKRNRMIITNPIVSRKDPTFDTVTYEWAPPGLTQKLATQYMGLISKEMQPVAGTEGAYYRRRRLMKQLPIYDQDPSYCHGLAESEIKLMEDFVKKYKNDVLGVGEVALPGQGGATKEDGKQSDKNITAGKEAISTNGTLSDAPKGQELFCDLCKQQLPMEHPVVYADRAGYNRQWHPACFVCSKCSEPLVDLIYFWNSGSICCGRHYCETKKPRCAACDEIIFHEKGATAKGPLTSWS
;
A
#
# COMPACT_ATOMS: atom_id res chain seq x y z
N MET A 1 54.88 6.31 -7.32
CA MET A 1 55.01 5.28 -6.28
C MET A 1 53.66 5.20 -5.60
N ASP A 2 53.01 4.05 -5.79
CA ASP A 2 51.65 3.73 -5.40
C ASP A 2 51.38 3.87 -3.90
N LEU A 3 50.16 4.35 -3.58
CA LEU A 3 49.51 4.20 -2.29
C LEU A 3 48.20 3.45 -2.54
N SER A 4 48.18 2.16 -2.23
CA SER A 4 46.98 1.33 -2.29
C SER A 4 46.85 0.48 -1.03
N SER A 5 45.59 0.12 -0.73
CA SER A 5 45.09 -0.88 0.23
C SER A 5 44.51 -0.29 1.53
N GLY A 6 43.25 -0.52 1.91
CA GLY A 6 42.21 -1.32 1.28
C GLY A 6 40.88 -1.13 2.03
N ILE A 7 39.81 -0.82 1.29
CA ILE A 7 38.44 -0.88 1.78
C ILE A 7 37.98 -2.33 1.63
N GLN A 8 37.65 -2.97 2.76
CA GLN A 8 37.07 -4.31 2.77
C GLN A 8 35.71 -4.30 2.06
N LYS A 9 35.65 -4.93 0.89
CA LYS A 9 34.41 -5.42 0.30
C LYS A 9 33.86 -6.51 1.21
N VAL A 10 32.78 -6.22 1.92
CA VAL A 10 31.92 -7.25 2.51
C VAL A 10 31.14 -7.92 1.38
N SER A 11 31.73 -8.98 0.85
CA SER A 11 31.06 -9.94 -0.01
C SER A 11 30.00 -10.66 0.82
N ILE A 12 28.72 -10.45 0.51
CA ILE A 12 27.64 -11.31 1.04
C ILE A 12 27.83 -12.69 0.44
N SER A 13 28.47 -13.56 1.21
CA SER A 13 28.49 -14.99 0.96
C SER A 13 27.06 -15.52 1.01
N GLN A 14 26.66 -16.26 -0.01
CA GLN A 14 25.45 -17.07 -0.01
C GLN A 14 25.36 -17.85 1.30
N GLN A 15 24.34 -17.56 2.12
CA GLN A 15 24.14 -18.26 3.37
C GLN A 15 23.67 -19.70 3.13
N PRO A 16 24.11 -20.67 3.95
CA PRO A 16 23.68 -22.05 3.84
C PRO A 16 22.18 -22.18 4.09
N SER A 17 21.53 -22.93 3.21
CA SER A 17 20.15 -23.38 3.32
C SER A 17 19.91 -24.07 4.66
N GLY A 18 19.15 -23.45 5.57
CA GLY A 18 18.68 -24.12 6.79
C GLY A 18 18.36 -23.26 8.02
N ARG A 19 18.70 -21.96 8.05
CA ARG A 19 18.33 -21.08 9.19
C ARG A 19 17.33 -20.01 8.74
N GLY A 20 16.18 -19.94 9.42
CA GLY A 20 15.19 -18.87 9.20
C GLY A 20 15.78 -17.48 9.50
N ALA A 21 15.21 -16.43 8.92
CA ALA A 21 15.77 -15.08 9.09
C ALA A 21 15.73 -14.62 10.57
N PRO A 22 16.81 -13.98 11.07
CA PRO A 22 16.92 -13.56 12.46
C PRO A 22 15.93 -12.44 12.75
N CYS A 23 15.38 -12.39 13.96
CA CYS A 23 14.36 -11.40 14.26
C CYS A 23 14.93 -9.99 14.49
N LEU A 24 14.34 -9.02 13.80
CA LEU A 24 14.76 -7.61 13.74
C LEU A 24 14.58 -6.89 15.09
N ARG A 25 13.70 -7.41 15.95
CA ARG A 25 13.39 -6.81 17.26
C ARG A 25 14.20 -7.39 18.43
N CYS A 26 14.57 -8.66 18.35
CA CYS A 26 15.04 -9.42 19.50
C CYS A 26 16.58 -9.48 19.63
N ARG A 27 17.31 -8.61 18.91
CA ARG A 27 18.78 -8.46 19.02
C ARG A 27 19.56 -9.78 19.10
N GLY A 28 19.13 -10.80 18.34
CA GLY A 28 19.80 -12.10 18.29
C GLY A 28 19.33 -13.15 19.30
N MET A 29 18.30 -12.90 20.12
CA MET A 29 17.71 -13.93 21.01
C MET A 29 16.97 -15.04 20.24
N CYS A 30 16.73 -14.86 18.95
CA CYS A 30 16.07 -15.85 18.10
C CYS A 30 16.91 -16.15 16.87
N THR A 31 17.14 -17.45 16.63
CA THR A 31 17.95 -17.98 15.52
C THR A 31 17.19 -18.10 14.21
N GLY A 32 15.87 -17.82 14.21
CA GLY A 32 15.01 -17.86 13.02
C GLY A 32 13.53 -17.95 13.37
N PHE A 33 12.63 -17.55 12.46
CA PHE A 33 11.18 -17.68 12.70
C PHE A 33 10.76 -19.14 12.87
N GLU A 34 10.41 -19.52 14.10
CA GLU A 34 9.72 -20.77 14.38
C GLU A 34 8.22 -20.51 14.54
N PRO A 35 7.37 -20.82 13.53
CA PRO A 35 5.94 -20.57 13.64
C PRO A 35 5.34 -21.40 14.77
N HIS A 36 4.53 -20.77 15.61
CA HIS A 36 3.64 -21.51 16.49
C HIS A 36 2.60 -22.28 15.65
N PHE A 37 2.16 -23.45 16.11
CA PHE A 37 1.23 -24.30 15.35
C PHE A 37 -0.19 -23.71 15.16
N TRP A 38 -0.48 -22.58 15.80
CA TRP A 38 -1.76 -21.88 15.69
C TRP A 38 -1.66 -20.37 15.95
N ARG A 39 -0.54 -19.87 16.51
CA ARG A 39 -0.33 -18.44 16.72
C ARG A 39 0.56 -17.89 15.62
N LYS A 40 0.27 -16.69 15.11
CA LYS A 40 1.10 -16.02 14.08
C LYS A 40 2.30 -15.28 14.70
N ILE A 41 2.93 -15.91 15.70
CA ILE A 41 4.10 -15.43 16.42
C ILE A 41 5.18 -16.50 16.48
N CYS A 42 6.42 -16.08 16.67
CA CYS A 42 7.55 -16.97 16.85
C CYS A 42 7.47 -17.70 18.20
N LYS A 43 7.72 -19.02 18.20
CA LYS A 43 7.81 -19.83 19.42
C LYS A 43 8.88 -19.30 20.38
N SER A 44 10.03 -18.88 19.85
CA SER A 44 11.23 -18.55 20.64
C SER A 44 11.19 -17.15 21.23
N CYS A 45 10.82 -16.11 20.46
CA CYS A 45 10.83 -14.72 20.95
C CYS A 45 9.46 -14.03 20.99
N LYS A 46 8.37 -14.74 20.66
CA LYS A 46 6.98 -14.24 20.65
C LYS A 46 6.72 -13.03 19.74
N CYS A 47 7.68 -12.62 18.92
CA CYS A 47 7.50 -11.58 17.92
C CYS A 47 6.65 -12.10 16.74
N SER A 48 5.93 -11.22 16.06
CA SER A 48 5.13 -11.54 14.87
C SER A 48 6.03 -11.96 13.70
N GLN A 49 5.48 -12.68 12.72
CA GLN A 49 6.24 -13.14 11.54
C GLN A 49 6.96 -11.99 10.79
N GLU A 50 6.33 -10.83 10.72
CA GLU A 50 6.87 -9.60 10.11
C GLU A 50 8.17 -9.10 10.76
N GLU A 51 8.43 -9.50 12.02
CA GLU A 51 9.66 -9.17 12.75
C GLU A 51 10.78 -10.17 12.47
N HIS A 52 10.54 -11.25 11.72
CA HIS A 52 11.54 -12.26 11.40
C HIS A 52 11.82 -12.38 9.91
N SER A 53 10.77 -12.53 9.11
CA SER A 53 10.89 -12.76 7.68
C SER A 53 9.88 -11.89 6.95
N LEU A 54 10.38 -10.98 6.14
CA LEU A 54 9.57 -10.21 5.22
C LEU A 54 9.29 -11.06 3.98
N SER A 55 8.12 -10.83 3.39
CA SER A 55 7.69 -11.47 2.16
C SER A 55 8.57 -10.99 1.04
N SER A 56 8.71 -11.86 0.04
CA SER A 56 9.31 -11.46 -1.22
C SER A 56 8.38 -10.48 -1.96
N ASP A 57 8.97 -9.65 -2.80
CA ASP A 57 8.24 -8.77 -3.73
C ASP A 57 7.14 -9.53 -4.51
N ALA A 58 7.43 -10.76 -4.94
CA ALA A 58 6.49 -11.58 -5.68
C ALA A 58 5.28 -12.02 -4.84
N GLU A 59 5.48 -12.33 -3.55
CA GLU A 59 4.38 -12.66 -2.64
C GLU A 59 3.52 -11.43 -2.31
N ASP A 60 4.16 -10.28 -2.13
CA ASP A 60 3.47 -9.01 -1.92
C ASP A 60 2.65 -8.60 -3.14
N ASP A 61 3.22 -8.74 -4.34
CA ASP A 61 2.53 -8.44 -5.59
C ASP A 61 1.36 -9.40 -5.82
N ARG A 62 1.47 -10.68 -5.46
CA ARG A 62 0.33 -11.63 -5.47
C ARG A 62 -0.75 -11.25 -4.46
N LYS A 63 -0.35 -10.86 -3.25
CA LYS A 63 -1.27 -10.49 -2.16
C LYS A 63 -2.08 -9.25 -2.53
N ILE A 64 -1.43 -8.18 -2.99
CA ILE A 64 -2.12 -6.98 -3.48
C ILE A 64 -2.91 -7.31 -4.75
N GLY A 65 -2.36 -8.14 -5.64
CA GLY A 65 -3.04 -8.60 -6.84
C GLY A 65 -4.38 -9.26 -6.54
N ARG A 66 -4.44 -10.13 -5.53
CA ARG A 66 -5.66 -10.74 -5.01
C ARG A 66 -6.59 -9.73 -4.37
N LEU A 67 -6.08 -8.76 -3.61
CA LEU A 67 -6.92 -7.72 -2.98
C LEU A 67 -7.64 -6.87 -4.02
N LEU A 68 -6.92 -6.44 -5.06
CA LEU A 68 -7.43 -5.54 -6.09
C LEU A 68 -8.16 -6.29 -7.21
N SER A 69 -7.99 -7.61 -7.33
CA SER A 69 -8.81 -8.42 -8.24
C SER A 69 -10.29 -8.30 -7.89
N ASP A 70 -11.11 -8.34 -8.93
CA ASP A 70 -12.58 -8.32 -8.79
C ASP A 70 -13.11 -7.08 -8.06
N SER A 71 -12.32 -6.01 -8.09
CA SER A 71 -12.69 -4.68 -7.63
C SER A 71 -12.59 -3.68 -8.79
N LYS A 72 -13.04 -2.44 -8.56
CA LYS A 72 -12.87 -1.33 -9.51
C LYS A 72 -11.40 -1.02 -9.84
N TYR A 73 -10.44 -1.53 -9.06
CA TYR A 73 -9.01 -1.33 -9.24
C TYR A 73 -8.30 -2.48 -9.97
N SER A 74 -9.06 -3.38 -10.62
CA SER A 74 -8.49 -4.51 -11.35
C SER A 74 -7.51 -4.12 -12.48
N SER A 75 -7.56 -2.88 -13.00
CA SER A 75 -6.60 -2.33 -13.97
C SER A 75 -5.16 -2.25 -13.43
N LEU A 76 -5.01 -2.08 -12.11
CA LEU A 76 -3.74 -2.08 -11.39
C LEU A 76 -3.14 -3.50 -11.24
N THR A 77 -3.77 -4.52 -11.80
CA THR A 77 -3.30 -5.90 -11.74
C THR A 77 -3.13 -6.50 -13.13
N ALA A 78 -2.29 -7.52 -13.27
CA ALA A 78 -2.06 -8.27 -14.50
C ALA A 78 -2.33 -9.76 -14.27
N ARG A 79 -2.88 -10.45 -15.27
CA ARG A 79 -3.00 -11.92 -15.23
C ARG A 79 -1.62 -12.55 -15.40
N VAL A 80 -1.33 -13.58 -14.59
CA VAL A 80 -0.12 -14.38 -14.74
C VAL A 80 -0.29 -15.31 -15.94
N LYS A 81 0.64 -15.29 -16.89
CA LYS A 81 0.63 -16.19 -18.05
C LYS A 81 0.90 -17.62 -17.59
N GLY A 82 0.09 -18.57 -18.05
CA GLY A 82 0.26 -20.01 -17.75
C GLY A 82 -0.06 -20.42 -16.31
N GLY A 83 -0.71 -19.56 -15.52
CA GLY A 83 -1.15 -19.86 -14.16
C GLY A 83 -2.63 -20.27 -14.06
N ASP A 84 -3.06 -20.50 -12.83
CA ASP A 84 -4.43 -20.76 -12.35
C ASP A 84 -5.43 -19.59 -12.52
N GLY A 85 -5.10 -18.61 -13.35
CA GLY A 85 -5.87 -17.36 -13.47
C GLY A 85 -5.55 -16.31 -12.41
N ALA A 86 -4.58 -16.54 -11.51
CA ALA A 86 -4.14 -15.56 -10.53
C ALA A 86 -3.70 -14.23 -11.17
N ARG A 87 -3.99 -13.14 -10.45
CA ARG A 87 -3.60 -11.78 -10.82
C ARG A 87 -2.54 -11.27 -9.86
N ILE A 88 -1.54 -10.59 -10.42
CA ILE A 88 -0.46 -9.94 -9.67
C ILE A 88 -0.60 -8.42 -9.77
N TYR A 89 -0.17 -7.71 -8.73
CA TYR A 89 -0.12 -6.26 -8.72
C TYR A 89 0.89 -5.76 -9.76
N LYS A 90 0.48 -4.79 -10.58
CA LYS A 90 1.38 -4.02 -11.46
C LYS A 90 2.07 -2.96 -10.63
N ARG A 91 2.90 -3.39 -9.68
CA ARG A 91 3.66 -2.49 -8.82
C ARG A 91 4.52 -1.56 -9.66
N ASN A 92 4.39 -0.26 -9.42
CA ASN A 92 5.19 0.75 -10.10
C ASN A 92 6.54 0.91 -9.39
N ARG A 93 7.60 0.31 -9.94
CA ARG A 93 8.98 0.47 -9.47
C ARG A 93 9.63 1.64 -10.21
N MET A 94 10.01 2.69 -9.47
CA MET A 94 10.57 3.90 -10.05
C MET A 94 12.09 3.91 -9.92
N ILE A 95 12.79 4.09 -11.04
CA ILE A 95 14.25 4.20 -11.09
C ILE A 95 14.60 5.63 -11.51
N ILE A 96 15.42 6.31 -10.70
CA ILE A 96 15.93 7.65 -10.98
C ILE A 96 17.44 7.54 -11.17
N THR A 97 17.93 8.04 -12.29
CA THR A 97 19.37 8.09 -12.60
C THR A 97 19.80 9.54 -12.71
N ASN A 98 20.62 9.98 -11.76
CA ASN A 98 21.16 11.33 -11.70
C ASN A 98 22.58 11.35 -12.29
N PRO A 99 22.84 12.13 -13.35
CA PRO A 99 24.19 12.28 -13.87
C PRO A 99 25.06 13.08 -12.90
N ILE A 100 26.19 12.51 -12.51
CA ILE A 100 27.24 13.19 -11.77
C ILE A 100 28.24 13.69 -12.80
N VAL A 101 28.17 14.99 -13.09
CA VAL A 101 29.10 15.66 -14.00
C VAL A 101 30.43 15.85 -13.28
N SER A 102 31.30 14.83 -13.34
CA SER A 102 32.72 15.01 -13.03
C SER A 102 33.46 15.43 -14.30
N ARG A 103 34.49 16.27 -14.16
CA ARG A 103 35.27 16.79 -15.31
C ARG A 103 36.10 15.72 -16.04
N LYS A 104 36.23 14.50 -15.51
CA LYS A 104 37.08 13.45 -16.09
C LYS A 104 36.31 12.21 -16.54
N ASP A 105 35.20 11.86 -15.91
CA ASP A 105 34.31 10.77 -16.36
C ASP A 105 32.87 11.05 -15.89
N PRO A 106 31.85 10.94 -16.76
CA PRO A 106 30.45 10.99 -16.32
C PRO A 106 30.14 9.73 -15.51
N THR A 107 29.81 9.92 -14.24
CA THR A 107 29.30 8.84 -13.38
C THR A 107 27.80 9.05 -13.16
N PHE A 108 27.06 8.00 -12.83
CA PHE A 108 25.62 8.07 -12.63
C PHE A 108 25.27 7.52 -11.24
N ASP A 109 24.47 8.26 -10.50
CA ASP A 109 23.85 7.78 -9.26
C ASP A 109 22.44 7.26 -9.56
N THR A 110 22.19 5.99 -9.29
CA THR A 110 20.91 5.35 -9.56
C THR A 110 20.20 5.00 -8.27
N VAL A 111 19.07 5.66 -8.02
CA VAL A 111 18.18 5.37 -6.90
C VAL A 111 17.00 4.57 -7.40
N THR A 112 16.75 3.41 -6.79
CA THR A 112 15.58 2.58 -7.08
C THR A 112 14.58 2.68 -5.93
N TYR A 113 13.37 3.15 -6.21
CA TYR A 113 12.23 3.03 -5.30
C TYR A 113 11.46 1.75 -5.63
N GLU A 114 11.29 0.86 -4.65
CA GLU A 114 10.56 -0.40 -4.78
C GLU A 114 9.06 -0.19 -5.04
N TRP A 115 8.53 1.00 -4.74
CA TRP A 115 7.16 1.39 -5.04
C TRP A 115 7.06 2.90 -5.23
N ALA A 116 6.19 3.32 -6.15
CA ALA A 116 5.75 4.70 -6.34
C ALA A 116 4.25 4.73 -6.69
N PRO A 117 3.54 5.84 -6.45
CA PRO A 117 2.14 5.95 -6.84
C PRO A 117 1.96 5.69 -8.35
N PRO A 118 0.91 4.96 -8.75
CA PRO A 118 0.66 4.66 -10.16
C PRO A 118 0.18 5.91 -10.91
N GLY A 119 0.42 5.95 -12.23
CA GLY A 119 -0.14 6.99 -13.10
C GLY A 119 0.55 8.36 -13.04
N LEU A 120 1.68 8.49 -12.35
CA LEU A 120 2.41 9.76 -12.23
C LEU A 120 3.51 9.93 -13.27
N THR A 121 3.76 11.19 -13.65
CA THR A 121 5.03 11.56 -14.29
C THR A 121 6.18 11.40 -13.31
N GLN A 122 7.40 11.17 -13.81
CA GLN A 122 8.59 11.03 -12.96
C GLN A 122 8.83 12.26 -12.07
N LYS A 123 8.56 13.47 -12.59
CA LYS A 123 8.68 14.73 -11.83
C LYS A 123 7.76 14.73 -10.62
N LEU A 124 6.47 14.44 -10.83
CA LEU A 124 5.47 14.47 -9.76
C LEU A 124 5.70 13.33 -8.75
N ALA A 125 6.10 12.15 -9.23
CA ALA A 125 6.48 11.03 -8.36
C ALA A 125 7.70 11.36 -7.50
N THR A 126 8.70 12.07 -8.05
CA THR A 126 9.88 12.52 -7.30
C THR A 126 9.50 13.55 -6.23
N GLN A 127 8.63 14.51 -6.56
CA GLN A 127 8.09 15.46 -5.57
C GLN A 127 7.35 14.73 -4.45
N TYR A 128 6.50 13.77 -4.79
CA TYR A 128 5.77 12.95 -3.81
C TYR A 128 6.73 12.20 -2.87
N MET A 129 7.75 11.53 -3.42
CA MET A 129 8.76 10.85 -2.61
C MET A 129 9.53 11.82 -1.70
N GLY A 130 9.77 13.05 -2.17
CA GLY A 130 10.39 14.12 -1.37
C GLY A 130 9.59 14.54 -0.14
N LEU A 131 8.26 14.33 -0.14
CA LEU A 131 7.36 14.66 0.98
C LEU A 131 7.21 13.51 1.99
N ILE A 132 7.81 12.35 1.73
CA ILE A 132 7.90 11.23 2.67
C ILE A 132 9.21 11.35 3.44
N SER A 133 9.19 11.09 4.76
CA SER A 133 10.42 11.10 5.57
C SER A 133 11.45 10.10 5.03
N LYS A 134 12.73 10.44 5.16
CA LYS A 134 13.82 9.68 4.53
C LYS A 134 13.85 8.22 5.00
N GLU A 135 13.62 7.96 6.29
CA GLU A 135 13.57 6.60 6.82
C GLU A 135 12.35 5.77 6.37
N MET A 136 11.32 6.39 5.79
CA MET A 136 10.12 5.72 5.29
C MET A 136 10.07 5.60 3.76
N GLN A 137 11.00 6.22 3.04
CA GLN A 137 11.04 6.13 1.58
C GLN A 137 11.38 4.69 1.15
N PRO A 138 10.62 4.06 0.24
CA PRO A 138 10.82 2.66 -0.13
C PRO A 138 11.99 2.48 -1.09
N VAL A 139 13.18 3.02 -0.76
CA VAL A 139 14.39 2.89 -1.55
C VAL A 139 14.96 1.48 -1.36
N ALA A 140 15.26 0.79 -2.46
CA ALA A 140 15.71 -0.59 -2.45
C ALA A 140 16.92 -0.79 -1.53
N GLY A 141 16.83 -1.80 -0.67
CA GLY A 141 17.90 -2.12 0.30
C GLY A 141 17.98 -1.23 1.53
N THR A 142 17.09 -0.24 1.69
CA THR A 142 17.07 0.66 2.86
C THR A 142 16.01 0.25 3.90
N GLU A 143 16.10 0.82 5.10
CA GLU A 143 15.09 0.65 6.16
C GLU A 143 13.68 1.03 5.71
N GLY A 144 13.54 1.99 4.80
CA GLY A 144 12.22 2.39 4.31
C GLY A 144 11.58 1.35 3.38
N ALA A 145 12.37 0.62 2.60
CA ALA A 145 11.88 -0.54 1.84
C ALA A 145 11.40 -1.67 2.76
N TYR A 146 12.16 -1.97 3.82
CA TYR A 146 11.76 -2.93 4.84
C TYR A 146 10.54 -2.45 5.65
N TYR A 147 10.46 -1.15 5.96
CA TYR A 147 9.31 -0.52 6.59
C TYR A 147 8.05 -0.72 5.75
N ARG A 148 8.10 -0.45 4.44
CA ARG A 148 6.97 -0.68 3.52
C ARG A 148 6.48 -2.14 3.58
N ARG A 149 7.39 -3.12 3.48
CA ARG A 149 7.04 -4.55 3.52
C ARG A 149 6.39 -4.98 4.84
N ARG A 150 6.91 -4.50 5.99
CA ARG A 150 6.28 -4.70 7.29
C ARG A 150 4.86 -4.13 7.34
N ARG A 151 4.67 -2.92 6.82
CA ARG A 151 3.34 -2.29 6.78
C ARG A 151 2.37 -3.06 5.88
N LEU A 152 2.84 -3.59 4.76
CA LEU A 152 2.03 -4.42 3.87
C LEU A 152 1.52 -5.67 4.60
N MET A 153 2.39 -6.40 5.30
CA MET A 153 1.99 -7.55 6.13
C MET A 153 0.96 -7.18 7.20
N LYS A 154 1.24 -6.12 7.95
CA LYS A 154 0.42 -5.72 9.10
C LYS A 154 -0.93 -5.13 8.70
N GLN A 155 -0.96 -4.31 7.65
CA GLN A 155 -2.16 -3.59 7.24
C GLN A 155 -3.07 -4.43 6.36
N LEU A 156 -2.52 -5.39 5.62
CA LEU A 156 -3.24 -6.25 4.68
C LEU A 156 -2.87 -7.72 4.91
N PRO A 157 -3.18 -8.33 6.07
CA PRO A 157 -2.86 -9.74 6.31
C PRO A 157 -3.52 -10.65 5.27
N ILE A 158 -2.80 -11.65 4.76
CA ILE A 158 -3.34 -12.55 3.71
C ILE A 158 -4.50 -13.40 4.24
N TYR A 159 -4.44 -13.80 5.51
CA TYR A 159 -5.51 -14.56 6.19
C TYR A 159 -6.75 -13.70 6.51
N ASP A 160 -6.75 -12.39 6.23
CA ASP A 160 -7.98 -11.60 6.23
C ASP A 160 -8.69 -11.64 4.86
N GLN A 161 -8.03 -12.18 3.83
CA GLN A 161 -8.47 -12.12 2.44
C GLN A 161 -8.68 -13.50 1.81
N ASP A 162 -7.93 -14.50 2.23
CA ASP A 162 -7.91 -15.83 1.64
C ASP A 162 -8.16 -16.90 2.72
N PRO A 163 -9.31 -17.60 2.67
CA PRO A 163 -9.65 -18.65 3.63
C PRO A 163 -8.61 -19.78 3.72
N SER A 164 -7.84 -20.04 2.65
CA SER A 164 -6.81 -21.09 2.65
C SER A 164 -5.62 -20.79 3.58
N TYR A 165 -5.48 -19.54 4.03
CA TYR A 165 -4.46 -19.11 5.00
C TYR A 165 -4.96 -19.07 6.45
N CYS A 166 -6.25 -19.37 6.66
CA CYS A 166 -6.88 -19.43 7.99
C CYS A 166 -6.82 -20.86 8.57
N HIS A 167 -6.89 -20.95 9.89
CA HIS A 167 -6.87 -22.25 10.57
C HIS A 167 -8.29 -22.74 10.87
N GLY A 168 -8.68 -23.87 10.25
CA GLY A 168 -9.84 -24.66 10.68
C GLY A 168 -11.20 -24.01 10.40
N LEU A 169 -11.32 -23.19 9.35
CA LEU A 169 -12.62 -22.68 8.91
C LEU A 169 -13.51 -23.80 8.38
N ALA A 170 -14.76 -23.87 8.85
CA ALA A 170 -15.77 -24.73 8.25
C ALA A 170 -16.21 -24.21 6.87
N GLU A 171 -16.77 -25.07 6.02
CA GLU A 171 -17.23 -24.67 4.67
C GLU A 171 -18.22 -23.49 4.67
N SER A 172 -19.12 -23.45 5.67
CA SER A 172 -20.04 -22.33 5.86
C SER A 172 -19.30 -21.03 6.21
N GLU A 173 -18.24 -21.10 7.01
CA GLU A 173 -17.41 -19.94 7.39
C GLU A 173 -16.53 -19.46 6.23
N ILE A 174 -16.03 -20.37 5.39
CA ILE A 174 -15.32 -20.05 4.15
C ILE A 174 -16.23 -19.16 3.29
N LYS A 175 -17.48 -19.56 3.09
CA LYS A 175 -18.45 -18.77 2.31
C LYS A 175 -18.72 -17.40 2.94
N LEU A 176 -18.87 -17.32 4.26
CA LEU A 176 -19.04 -16.05 4.97
C LEU A 176 -17.83 -15.13 4.79
N MET A 177 -16.62 -15.68 4.79
CA MET A 177 -15.38 -14.93 4.55
C MET A 177 -15.29 -14.45 3.10
N GLU A 178 -15.60 -15.29 2.12
CA GLU A 178 -15.63 -14.92 0.71
C GLU A 178 -16.62 -13.78 0.45
N ASP A 179 -17.84 -13.89 0.99
CA ASP A 179 -18.86 -12.84 0.88
C ASP A 179 -18.43 -11.55 1.58
N PHE A 180 -17.79 -11.66 2.75
CA PHE A 180 -17.23 -10.51 3.46
C PHE A 180 -16.14 -9.80 2.66
N VAL A 181 -15.22 -10.56 2.06
CA VAL A 181 -14.14 -10.05 1.19
C VAL A 181 -14.71 -9.37 -0.04
N LYS A 182 -15.64 -10.03 -0.73
CA LYS A 182 -16.33 -9.48 -1.89
C LYS A 182 -17.02 -8.16 -1.55
N LYS A 183 -17.70 -8.09 -0.41
CA LYS A 183 -18.41 -6.89 0.04
C LYS A 183 -17.46 -5.72 0.27
N TYR A 184 -16.39 -5.90 1.07
CA TYR A 184 -15.52 -4.76 1.36
C TYR A 184 -14.76 -4.28 0.11
N LYS A 185 -14.39 -5.18 -0.81
CA LYS A 185 -13.74 -4.83 -2.08
C LYS A 185 -14.62 -3.90 -2.92
N ASN A 186 -15.93 -4.14 -2.92
CA ASN A 186 -16.90 -3.37 -3.68
C ASN A 186 -17.31 -2.07 -3.00
N ASP A 187 -17.43 -2.07 -1.68
CA ASP A 187 -18.10 -0.98 -0.97
C ASP A 187 -17.11 0.05 -0.43
N VAL A 188 -15.97 -0.39 0.10
CA VAL A 188 -15.11 0.46 0.94
C VAL A 188 -13.64 0.48 0.53
N LEU A 189 -13.16 -0.55 -0.17
CA LEU A 189 -11.78 -0.62 -0.64
C LEU A 189 -11.52 0.54 -1.60
N GLY A 190 -10.34 1.12 -1.41
CA GLY A 190 -9.84 2.30 -2.08
C GLY A 190 -8.35 2.18 -2.40
N VAL A 191 -7.91 2.83 -3.48
CA VAL A 191 -6.50 3.13 -3.76
C VAL A 191 -6.39 4.63 -3.96
N GLY A 192 -5.53 5.28 -3.19
CA GLY A 192 -5.35 6.72 -3.22
C GLY A 192 -4.75 7.18 -4.56
N GLU A 193 -5.20 8.33 -5.01
CA GLU A 193 -4.76 8.97 -6.25
C GLU A 193 -3.87 10.16 -5.91
N VAL A 194 -2.71 10.27 -6.55
CA VAL A 194 -1.80 11.40 -6.30
C VAL A 194 -1.91 12.40 -7.44
N ALA A 195 -2.18 13.65 -7.11
CA ALA A 195 -2.25 14.75 -8.07
C ALA A 195 -1.94 16.08 -7.36
N LEU A 196 -1.87 17.19 -8.08
CA LEU A 196 -1.80 18.50 -7.44
C LEU A 196 -3.17 18.86 -6.80
N PRO A 197 -3.20 19.79 -5.84
CA PRO A 197 -4.44 20.28 -5.26
C PRO A 197 -5.41 20.80 -6.33
N GLY A 198 -6.69 20.43 -6.24
CA GLY A 198 -7.74 20.72 -7.21
C GLY A 198 -7.78 19.82 -8.46
N GLN A 199 -6.79 18.95 -8.67
CA GLN A 199 -6.67 18.12 -9.90
C GLN A 199 -7.07 16.65 -9.71
N GLY A 200 -7.68 16.28 -8.58
CA GLY A 200 -8.09 14.90 -8.32
C GLY A 200 -9.24 14.45 -9.24
N GLY A 201 -9.16 13.24 -9.78
CA GLY A 201 -10.23 12.61 -10.55
C GLY A 201 -10.22 12.92 -12.05
N ALA A 202 -9.27 13.73 -12.53
CA ALA A 202 -9.19 14.16 -13.92
C ALA A 202 -9.00 13.01 -14.94
N THR A 203 -8.54 11.84 -14.51
CA THR A 203 -8.31 10.69 -15.42
C THR A 203 -9.57 9.86 -15.72
N LYS A 204 -10.78 10.29 -15.32
CA LYS A 204 -12.03 9.52 -15.46
C LYS A 204 -13.11 10.17 -16.33
N GLU A 205 -12.90 11.37 -16.89
CA GLU A 205 -13.93 12.10 -17.65
C GLU A 205 -13.93 11.89 -19.17
N ASP A 206 -13.28 10.85 -19.69
CA ASP A 206 -13.48 10.42 -21.09
C ASP A 206 -14.46 9.23 -21.14
N GLY A 207 -15.76 9.51 -21.07
CA GLY A 207 -16.76 8.51 -21.42
C GLY A 207 -18.15 8.63 -20.79
N LYS A 208 -18.87 9.74 -20.99
CA LYS A 208 -20.31 9.72 -21.35
C LYS A 208 -20.80 11.09 -21.79
N GLN A 209 -20.61 11.37 -23.08
CA GLN A 209 -21.33 12.43 -23.77
C GLN A 209 -22.76 11.93 -24.04
N SER A 210 -23.76 12.49 -23.36
CA SER A 210 -25.15 12.40 -23.78
C SER A 210 -25.48 13.64 -24.60
N ASP A 211 -25.51 13.43 -25.91
CA ASP A 211 -25.71 14.45 -26.92
C ASP A 211 -27.20 14.81 -27.08
N LYS A 212 -27.42 16.11 -27.36
CA LYS A 212 -28.49 16.76 -28.15
C LYS A 212 -29.77 17.20 -27.43
N ASN A 213 -29.92 18.54 -27.39
CA ASN A 213 -30.82 19.16 -28.37
C ASN A 213 -30.28 20.49 -28.92
N ILE A 214 -30.54 20.71 -30.20
CA ILE A 214 -29.95 21.68 -31.13
C ILE A 214 -30.82 22.94 -31.24
N THR A 215 -30.22 24.14 -31.33
CA THR A 215 -30.56 25.11 -32.41
C THR A 215 -29.47 26.15 -32.67
N ALA A 216 -29.35 26.46 -33.97
CA ALA A 216 -28.29 27.13 -34.71
C ALA A 216 -28.03 28.63 -34.44
N GLY A 217 -26.80 29.05 -34.75
CA GLY A 217 -26.43 30.44 -35.06
C GLY A 217 -24.95 30.57 -35.43
N LYS A 218 -24.67 31.02 -36.66
CA LYS A 218 -23.34 31.15 -37.30
C LYS A 218 -22.46 32.23 -36.65
N GLU A 219 -21.14 32.03 -36.64
CA GLU A 219 -20.12 32.78 -37.44
C GLU A 219 -18.70 32.54 -36.94
N ALA A 220 -17.75 32.52 -37.87
CA ALA A 220 -16.33 32.28 -37.63
C ALA A 220 -15.59 33.60 -37.37
N ILE A 221 -14.82 33.68 -36.27
CA ILE A 221 -13.77 34.67 -36.09
C ILE A 221 -12.53 34.00 -35.51
N SER A 222 -11.44 34.08 -36.27
CA SER A 222 -10.06 33.86 -35.87
C SER A 222 -9.59 35.02 -35.01
N THR A 223 -9.15 34.80 -33.77
CA THR A 223 -8.20 35.67 -33.07
C THR A 223 -7.45 34.89 -31.96
N ASN A 224 -6.21 35.31 -31.74
CA ASN A 224 -5.17 34.70 -30.92
C ASN A 224 -5.59 34.32 -29.49
N GLY A 225 -5.26 33.09 -29.07
CA GLY A 225 -5.49 32.56 -27.73
C GLY A 225 -4.50 33.09 -26.71
N THR A 226 -4.82 34.26 -26.16
CA THR A 226 -4.33 34.77 -24.87
C THR A 226 -4.48 33.71 -23.79
N LEU A 227 -3.44 33.56 -22.95
CA LEU A 227 -3.43 32.75 -21.74
C LEU A 227 -4.69 33.04 -20.91
N SER A 228 -5.59 32.07 -20.81
CA SER A 228 -6.75 32.18 -19.93
C SER A 228 -6.28 32.05 -18.49
N ASP A 229 -6.41 33.16 -17.76
CA ASP A 229 -6.20 33.26 -16.31
C ASP A 229 -6.87 32.11 -15.56
N ALA A 230 -6.06 31.40 -14.77
CA ALA A 230 -6.55 30.46 -13.77
C ALA A 230 -7.40 31.22 -12.73
N PRO A 231 -8.53 30.66 -12.26
CA PRO A 231 -9.32 31.30 -11.22
C PRO A 231 -8.47 31.46 -9.96
N LYS A 232 -8.40 32.69 -9.44
CA LYS A 232 -7.67 33.09 -8.23
C LYS A 232 -7.95 32.11 -7.08
N GLY A 233 -6.86 31.64 -6.49
CA GLY A 233 -6.77 30.37 -5.76
C GLY A 233 -7.76 30.20 -4.60
N GLN A 234 -8.53 29.12 -4.67
CA GLN A 234 -9.20 28.57 -3.49
C GLN A 234 -8.14 27.94 -2.58
N GLU A 235 -8.11 28.36 -1.32
CA GLU A 235 -7.28 27.72 -0.31
C GLU A 235 -7.81 26.31 -0.05
N LEU A 236 -6.96 25.33 -0.31
CA LEU A 236 -7.26 23.92 -0.13
C LEU A 236 -6.59 23.43 1.16
N PHE A 237 -7.31 22.66 1.97
CA PHE A 237 -6.84 22.19 3.28
C PHE A 237 -6.75 20.68 3.35
N CYS A 238 -5.78 20.17 4.11
CA CYS A 238 -5.66 18.76 4.40
C CYS A 238 -6.79 18.28 5.31
N ASP A 239 -7.41 17.15 4.96
CA ASP A 239 -8.52 16.61 5.75
C ASP A 239 -8.10 16.05 7.10
N LEU A 240 -6.81 15.71 7.32
CA LEU A 240 -6.33 15.26 8.64
C LEU A 240 -5.84 16.42 9.51
N CYS A 241 -4.77 17.11 9.13
CA CYS A 241 -4.13 18.12 9.99
C CYS A 241 -4.80 19.50 9.90
N LYS A 242 -5.73 19.69 8.97
CA LYS A 242 -6.44 20.96 8.70
C LYS A 242 -5.54 22.13 8.29
N GLN A 243 -4.26 21.87 7.99
CA GLN A 243 -3.33 22.85 7.45
C GLN A 243 -3.49 23.00 5.94
N GLN A 244 -3.07 24.16 5.42
CA GLN A 244 -3.13 24.49 4.01
C GLN A 244 -2.27 23.54 3.14
N LEU A 245 -2.75 23.30 1.93
CA LEU A 245 -2.08 22.51 0.90
C LEU A 245 -1.40 23.44 -0.09
N PRO A 246 -0.07 23.35 -0.25
CA PRO A 246 0.63 24.11 -1.28
C PRO A 246 0.22 23.62 -2.67
N MET A 247 -0.21 24.53 -3.56
CA MET A 247 -0.69 24.20 -4.91
C MET A 247 0.36 23.50 -5.80
N GLU A 248 1.64 23.70 -5.50
CA GLU A 248 2.77 23.12 -6.25
C GLU A 248 3.23 21.75 -5.73
N HIS A 249 2.64 21.25 -4.65
CA HIS A 249 3.03 19.99 -4.01
C HIS A 249 1.96 18.93 -4.17
N PRO A 250 2.33 17.67 -4.50
CA PRO A 250 1.34 16.61 -4.65
C PRO A 250 0.61 16.31 -3.35
N VAL A 251 -0.68 16.01 -3.50
CA VAL A 251 -1.59 15.57 -2.44
C VAL A 251 -2.18 14.22 -2.81
N VAL A 252 -2.74 13.52 -1.82
CA VAL A 252 -3.45 12.26 -2.02
C VAL A 252 -4.94 12.52 -1.97
N TYR A 253 -5.68 11.98 -2.94
CA TYR A 253 -7.14 11.93 -2.96
C TYR A 253 -7.63 10.51 -2.69
N ALA A 254 -8.81 10.41 -2.08
CA ALA A 254 -9.49 9.15 -1.82
C ALA A 254 -10.87 9.20 -2.49
N ASP A 255 -11.04 8.51 -3.62
CA ASP A 255 -12.29 8.57 -4.39
C ASP A 255 -13.56 8.17 -3.60
N ARG A 256 -13.46 7.25 -2.63
CA ARG A 256 -14.57 6.88 -1.72
C ARG A 256 -14.96 8.00 -0.76
N ALA A 257 -14.03 8.93 -0.49
CA ALA A 257 -14.25 10.09 0.35
C ALA A 257 -14.78 11.31 -0.44
N GLY A 258 -14.83 11.19 -1.78
CA GLY A 258 -15.05 12.30 -2.69
C GLY A 258 -13.75 13.06 -3.00
N TYR A 259 -13.70 13.70 -4.17
CA TYR A 259 -12.54 14.50 -4.62
C TYR A 259 -12.49 15.91 -4.00
N ASN A 260 -13.41 16.22 -3.09
CA ASN A 260 -13.37 17.41 -2.24
C ASN A 260 -12.52 17.21 -0.97
N ARG A 261 -11.98 16.01 -0.76
CA ARG A 261 -11.09 15.67 0.37
C ARG A 261 -9.74 15.21 -0.14
N GLN A 262 -8.72 15.58 0.61
CA GLN A 262 -7.34 15.61 0.15
C GLN A 262 -6.41 15.63 1.36
N TRP A 263 -5.30 14.91 1.25
CA TRP A 263 -4.35 14.73 2.34
C TRP A 263 -2.95 15.07 1.87
N HIS A 264 -2.14 15.68 2.75
CA HIS A 264 -0.70 15.62 2.55
C HIS A 264 -0.27 14.14 2.47
N PRO A 265 0.80 13.79 1.72
CA PRO A 265 1.33 12.43 1.69
C PRO A 265 1.57 11.84 3.09
N ALA A 266 2.15 12.62 4.01
CA ALA A 266 2.38 12.21 5.40
C ALA A 266 1.10 12.12 6.25
N CYS A 267 0.00 12.74 5.81
CA CYS A 267 -1.29 12.73 6.49
C CYS A 267 -2.22 11.62 5.99
N PHE A 268 -1.84 10.87 4.95
CA PHE A 268 -2.65 9.76 4.45
C PHE A 268 -2.40 8.49 5.28
N VAL A 269 -2.86 8.53 6.53
CA VAL A 269 -2.61 7.52 7.56
C VAL A 269 -3.91 6.86 8.02
N CYS A 270 -3.80 5.66 8.57
CA CYS A 270 -4.95 4.97 9.16
C CYS A 270 -5.44 5.70 10.42
N SER A 271 -6.75 5.97 10.53
CA SER A 271 -7.37 6.63 11.68
C SER A 271 -7.28 5.88 13.03
N LYS A 272 -6.79 4.64 13.04
CA LYS A 272 -6.69 3.79 14.25
C LYS A 272 -5.26 3.62 14.76
N CYS A 273 -4.29 3.37 13.87
CA CYS A 273 -2.89 3.25 14.27
C CYS A 273 -2.02 4.46 13.93
N SER A 274 -2.56 5.45 13.21
CA SER A 274 -1.82 6.65 12.76
C SER A 274 -0.61 6.35 11.88
N GLU A 275 -0.58 5.16 11.27
CA GLU A 275 0.50 4.74 10.37
C GLU A 275 0.14 5.03 8.91
N PRO A 276 1.09 5.42 8.05
CA PRO A 276 0.89 5.62 6.62
C PRO A 276 0.24 4.41 5.96
N LEU A 277 -0.78 4.65 5.13
CA LEU A 277 -1.50 3.60 4.42
C LEU A 277 -0.61 3.03 3.30
N VAL A 278 -0.26 1.76 3.43
CA VAL A 278 0.71 1.11 2.54
C VAL A 278 0.21 1.13 1.11
N ASP A 279 1.07 1.56 0.19
CA ASP A 279 0.78 1.66 -1.25
C ASP A 279 -0.48 2.47 -1.59
N LEU A 280 -0.86 3.40 -0.71
CA LEU A 280 -2.11 4.17 -0.78
C LEU A 280 -3.38 3.31 -0.74
N ILE A 281 -3.28 2.04 -0.35
CA ILE A 281 -4.44 1.16 -0.22
C ILE A 281 -5.17 1.51 1.08
N TYR A 282 -6.45 1.83 0.98
CA TYR A 282 -7.25 2.31 2.10
C TYR A 282 -8.64 1.70 2.10
N PHE A 283 -9.30 1.81 3.25
CA PHE A 283 -10.68 1.40 3.46
C PHE A 283 -11.44 2.59 4.02
N TRP A 284 -12.48 3.02 3.32
CA TRP A 284 -13.32 4.13 3.74
C TRP A 284 -14.45 3.64 4.64
N ASN A 285 -14.49 4.10 5.88
CA ASN A 285 -15.54 3.73 6.81
C ASN A 285 -15.89 4.89 7.74
N SER A 286 -17.18 5.20 7.81
CA SER A 286 -17.74 6.21 8.72
C SER A 286 -17.04 7.56 8.65
N GLY A 287 -16.76 8.06 7.44
CA GLY A 287 -16.14 9.37 7.24
C GLY A 287 -14.63 9.41 7.49
N SER A 288 -13.96 8.26 7.65
CA SER A 288 -12.53 8.18 7.90
C SER A 288 -11.84 7.11 7.04
N ILE A 289 -10.56 7.33 6.73
CA ILE A 289 -9.69 6.34 6.09
C ILE A 289 -9.04 5.43 7.14
N CYS A 290 -9.01 4.12 6.88
CA CYS A 290 -8.35 3.13 7.73
C CYS A 290 -7.65 2.06 6.89
N CYS A 291 -6.75 1.28 7.51
CA CYS A 291 -6.14 0.14 6.85
C CYS A 291 -7.07 -1.08 6.85
N GLY A 292 -6.81 -2.07 5.99
CA GLY A 292 -7.64 -3.28 5.87
C GLY A 292 -7.82 -4.02 7.19
N ARG A 293 -6.73 -4.23 7.95
CA ARG A 293 -6.77 -4.89 9.26
C ARG A 293 -7.74 -4.22 10.23
N HIS A 294 -7.61 -2.90 10.42
CA HIS A 294 -8.48 -2.16 11.33
C HIS A 294 -9.91 -2.01 10.81
N TYR A 295 -10.11 -1.90 9.49
CA TYR A 295 -11.46 -1.97 8.92
C TYR A 295 -12.13 -3.29 9.32
N CYS A 296 -11.46 -4.42 9.10
CA CYS A 296 -12.01 -5.73 9.40
C CYS A 296 -12.35 -5.89 10.89
N GLU A 297 -11.50 -5.37 11.78
CA GLU A 297 -11.75 -5.37 13.24
C GLU A 297 -12.99 -4.57 13.65
N THR A 298 -13.40 -3.57 12.87
CA THR A 298 -14.67 -2.86 13.12
C THR A 298 -15.90 -3.68 12.72
N LYS A 299 -15.74 -4.73 11.90
CA LYS A 299 -16.84 -5.54 11.35
C LYS A 299 -16.94 -6.92 11.99
N LYS A 300 -15.81 -7.50 12.37
CA LYS A 300 -15.72 -8.84 12.94
C LYS A 300 -14.64 -8.88 14.02
N PRO A 301 -14.81 -9.64 15.11
CA PRO A 301 -13.80 -9.77 16.15
C PRO A 301 -12.58 -10.53 15.62
N ARG A 302 -11.41 -10.20 16.15
CA ARG A 302 -10.13 -10.84 15.84
C ARG A 302 -9.66 -11.67 17.04
N CYS A 303 -9.18 -12.88 16.78
CA CYS A 303 -8.60 -13.72 17.82
C CYS A 303 -7.27 -13.14 18.32
N ALA A 304 -7.15 -12.86 19.62
CA ALA A 304 -5.93 -12.29 20.21
C ALA A 304 -4.69 -13.19 20.10
N ALA A 305 -4.88 -14.48 19.79
CA ALA A 305 -3.81 -15.47 19.78
C ALA A 305 -3.38 -15.91 18.37
N CYS A 306 -4.32 -16.21 17.46
CA CYS A 306 -4.00 -16.53 16.06
C CYS A 306 -4.05 -15.31 15.13
N ASP A 307 -4.47 -14.14 15.61
CA ASP A 307 -4.65 -12.92 14.82
C ASP A 307 -5.67 -13.03 13.67
N GLU A 308 -6.43 -14.13 13.55
CA GLU A 308 -7.42 -14.31 12.47
C GLU A 308 -8.79 -13.69 12.82
N ILE A 309 -9.54 -13.30 11.80
CA ILE A 309 -10.93 -12.83 11.93
C ILE A 309 -11.84 -14.01 12.24
N ILE A 310 -12.74 -13.85 13.20
CA ILE A 310 -13.67 -14.90 13.63
C ILE A 310 -14.98 -14.77 12.85
N PHE A 311 -15.33 -15.80 12.07
CA PHE A 311 -16.55 -15.85 11.26
C PHE A 311 -17.74 -16.56 11.93
N HIS A 312 -17.50 -17.41 12.92
CA HIS A 312 -18.51 -18.16 13.66
C HIS A 312 -19.63 -17.27 14.27
N GLU A 313 -20.89 -17.66 14.09
CA GLU A 313 -22.04 -17.04 14.77
C GLU A 313 -22.12 -17.53 16.22
N LYS A 314 -22.37 -16.64 17.20
CA LYS A 314 -22.56 -17.03 18.60
C LYS A 314 -23.82 -17.90 18.74
N GLY A 315 -23.66 -19.22 18.57
CA GLY A 315 -24.70 -20.23 18.76
C GLY A 315 -24.17 -21.63 19.10
N ALA A 316 -22.85 -21.83 19.16
CA ALA A 316 -22.26 -23.06 19.68
C ALA A 316 -21.34 -22.70 20.84
N THR A 317 -21.63 -23.25 22.01
CA THR A 317 -20.71 -23.26 23.14
C THR A 317 -19.38 -23.84 22.69
N ALA A 318 -18.36 -23.00 22.60
CA ALA A 318 -16.99 -23.48 22.50
C ALA A 318 -16.66 -24.21 23.80
N LYS A 319 -16.92 -25.51 23.85
CA LYS A 319 -16.26 -26.40 24.81
C LYS A 319 -14.81 -26.57 24.35
N GLY A 320 -13.97 -25.61 24.74
CA GLY A 320 -12.52 -25.59 24.60
C GLY A 320 -11.97 -24.44 25.45
N PRO A 321 -10.89 -24.63 26.23
CA PRO A 321 -10.82 -24.16 27.60
C PRO A 321 -10.70 -22.63 27.69
N LEU A 322 -11.80 -22.00 28.10
CA LEU A 322 -11.79 -20.78 28.88
C LEU A 322 -11.46 -21.14 30.34
N THR A 323 -10.18 -21.33 30.68
CA THR A 323 -9.74 -21.30 32.09
C THR A 323 -8.31 -20.80 32.23
N SER A 324 -8.14 -19.78 33.07
CA SER A 324 -6.90 -19.08 33.47
C SER A 324 -6.19 -18.39 32.31
N TRP A 325 -5.56 -17.22 32.41
CA TRP A 325 -4.58 -16.79 33.40
C TRP A 325 -4.80 -15.31 33.73
N SER A 326 -4.90 -15.02 35.03
CA SER A 326 -4.40 -13.81 35.68
C SER A 326 -2.93 -13.56 35.36
#